data_AF-A0A257VQ99-F1
#
_entry.id   AF-A0A257VQ99-F1
#
_cell.length_a   1.000
_cell.length_b   1.000
_cell.length_c   1.000
_cell.angle_alpha   90.00
_cell.angle_beta   90.00
_cell.angle_gamma   90.00
#
_symmetry.space_group_name_H-M   'P 1'
#
loop_
_entity.id
_entity.type
_entity.pdbx_description
1 polymer ?
#
loop_
_entity_poly.entity_id
_entity_poly.type
_entity_poly.pdbx_seq_one_letter_code
_entity_poly.pdbx_strand_id
1 'polypeptide(L)'
;MLGAAHALANPLTAQFNVTHGQAVGLMLPHVVRFNASRLPEVNEWYAELWRDVAHSRLGKSIAQSDPVDSLAVYVQYLAARAGLHTELTSFGVTANDVSKLAVDATKQWTGNFNPCTLQEGDFRQLYIEALGNP
;
A
#
# COMPACT_ATOMS: atom_id res chain seq x y z
N MET A 1 11.26 10.99 -8.06
CA MET A 1 11.04 10.87 -6.60
C MET A 1 9.76 10.06 -6.38
N LEU A 2 9.70 9.25 -5.32
CA LEU A 2 8.66 8.22 -5.09
C LEU A 2 8.06 8.38 -3.68
N GLY A 3 7.86 7.32 -2.90
CA GLY A 3 7.30 7.38 -1.54
C GLY A 3 7.31 6.04 -0.81
N ALA A 4 6.50 5.92 0.24
CA ALA A 4 6.52 4.78 1.16
C ALA A 4 6.22 3.43 0.49
N ALA A 5 5.37 3.39 -0.54
CA ALA A 5 5.07 2.16 -1.27
C ALA A 5 6.33 1.52 -1.87
N HIS A 6 7.27 2.33 -2.37
CA HIS A 6 8.55 1.83 -2.86
C HIS A 6 9.50 1.45 -1.71
N ALA A 7 9.47 2.19 -0.60
CA ALA A 7 10.24 1.84 0.59
C ALA A 7 9.83 0.47 1.16
N LEU A 8 8.55 0.12 1.09
CA LEU A 8 8.04 -1.21 1.47
C LEU A 8 8.31 -2.28 0.40
N ALA A 9 8.24 -1.92 -0.88
CA ALA A 9 8.45 -2.87 -1.98
C ALA A 9 9.90 -3.37 -2.10
N ASN A 10 10.89 -2.52 -1.80
CA ASN A 10 12.30 -2.85 -1.97
C ASN A 10 12.76 -4.03 -1.08
N PRO A 11 12.47 -4.07 0.24
CA PRO A 11 12.77 -5.22 1.08
C PRO A 11 12.12 -6.52 0.61
N LEU A 12 10.87 -6.47 0.13
CA LEU A 12 10.17 -7.64 -0.42
C LEU A 12 10.87 -8.19 -1.66
N THR A 13 11.31 -7.30 -2.55
CA THR A 13 12.07 -7.67 -3.75
C THR A 13 13.39 -8.33 -3.36
N ALA A 14 14.11 -7.75 -2.39
CA ALA A 14 15.43 -8.22 -1.99
C ALA A 14 15.41 -9.54 -1.20
N GLN A 15 14.39 -9.77 -0.36
CA GLN A 15 14.37 -10.91 0.57
C GLN A 15 13.50 -12.07 0.10
N PHE A 16 12.43 -11.79 -0.64
CA PHE A 16 11.44 -12.78 -1.06
C PHE A 16 11.36 -12.94 -2.58
N ASN A 17 12.23 -12.25 -3.33
CA ASN A 17 12.29 -12.29 -4.80
C ASN A 17 10.93 -11.92 -5.45
N VAL A 18 10.15 -11.06 -4.78
CA VAL A 18 8.90 -10.55 -5.33
C VAL A 18 9.23 -9.57 -6.47
N THR A 19 8.58 -9.73 -7.62
CA THR A 19 8.76 -8.79 -8.74
C THR A 19 8.39 -7.37 -8.30
N HIS A 20 9.22 -6.38 -8.61
CA HIS A 20 9.09 -5.04 -8.03
C HIS A 20 7.71 -4.39 -8.22
N GLY A 21 7.16 -4.42 -9.44
CA GLY A 21 5.83 -3.87 -9.72
C GLY A 21 4.70 -4.56 -8.95
N GLN A 22 4.83 -5.87 -8.74
CA GLN A 22 3.92 -6.66 -7.90
C GLN A 22 4.02 -6.25 -6.42
N ALA A 23 5.23 -6.03 -5.90
CA ALA A 23 5.44 -5.56 -4.53
C ALA A 23 4.87 -4.15 -4.31
N VAL A 24 5.08 -3.22 -5.26
CA VAL A 24 4.50 -1.87 -5.20
C VAL A 24 2.97 -1.92 -5.24
N GLY A 25 2.39 -2.69 -6.17
CA GLY A 25 0.94 -2.83 -6.30
C GLY A 25 0.27 -3.40 -5.06
N LEU A 26 0.93 -4.35 -4.38
CA LEU A 26 0.47 -4.94 -3.13
C LEU A 26 0.49 -3.92 -1.97
N MET A 27 1.58 -3.16 -1.82
CA MET A 27 1.73 -2.24 -0.67
C MET A 27 0.97 -0.91 -0.84
N LEU A 28 0.71 -0.47 -2.07
CA LEU A 28 0.15 0.85 -2.35
C LEU A 28 -1.23 1.11 -1.70
N PRO A 29 -2.22 0.19 -1.72
CA PRO A 29 -3.50 0.41 -1.05
C PRO A 29 -3.37 0.73 0.45
N HIS A 30 -2.42 0.10 1.13
CA HIS A 30 -2.17 0.32 2.56
C HIS A 30 -1.53 1.69 2.80
N VAL A 31 -0.58 2.09 1.96
CA VAL A 31 0.05 3.41 2.03
C VAL A 31 -0.96 4.55 1.76
N VAL A 32 -1.91 4.36 0.84
CA VAL A 32 -3.00 5.33 0.59
C VAL A 32 -3.80 5.58 1.86
N ARG A 33 -4.27 4.50 2.51
CA ARG A 33 -5.03 4.58 3.77
C ARG A 33 -4.22 5.25 4.89
N PHE A 34 -2.96 4.82 5.06
CA PHE A 34 -2.08 5.38 6.07
C PHE A 34 -1.87 6.88 5.87
N ASN A 35 -1.47 7.30 4.68
CA ASN A 35 -1.17 8.69 4.38
C ASN A 35 -2.40 9.60 4.59
N ALA A 36 -3.58 9.16 4.13
CA ALA A 36 -4.83 9.88 4.34
C ALA A 36 -5.24 9.98 5.82
N SER A 37 -4.88 8.99 6.64
CA SER A 37 -5.15 9.03 8.09
C SER A 37 -4.27 10.01 8.85
N ARG A 38 -3.11 10.38 8.27
CA ARG A 38 -2.08 11.20 8.93
C ARG A 38 -2.25 12.69 8.67
N LEU A 39 -2.64 13.08 7.45
CA LEU A 39 -2.72 14.49 7.05
C LEU A 39 -4.05 14.77 6.33
N PRO A 40 -4.87 15.73 6.81
CA PRO A 40 -6.14 16.08 6.17
C PRO A 40 -6.00 16.52 4.70
N GLU A 41 -4.93 17.24 4.35
CA GLU A 41 -4.67 17.66 2.97
C GLU A 41 -4.43 16.46 2.03
N VAL A 42 -3.73 15.43 2.51
CA VAL A 42 -3.46 14.21 1.74
C VAL A 42 -4.73 13.37 1.60
N ASN A 43 -5.59 13.37 2.62
CA ASN A 43 -6.92 12.76 2.52
C ASN A 43 -7.71 13.38 1.35
N GLU A 44 -7.78 14.71 1.28
CA GLU A 44 -8.48 15.40 0.20
C GLU A 44 -7.88 15.12 -1.18
N TRP A 45 -6.55 15.03 -1.30
CA TRP A 45 -5.91 14.66 -2.58
C TRP A 45 -6.32 13.26 -3.04
N TYR A 46 -6.37 12.27 -2.14
CA TYR A 46 -6.82 10.93 -2.49
C TYR A 46 -8.34 10.88 -2.77
N ALA A 47 -9.15 11.62 -2.01
CA ALA A 47 -10.57 11.74 -2.28
C ALA A 47 -10.84 12.39 -3.66
N GLU A 48 -10.02 13.35 -4.07
CA GLU A 48 -10.06 13.93 -5.41
C GLU A 48 -9.82 12.89 -6.50
N LEU A 49 -8.78 12.07 -6.38
CA LEU A 49 -8.51 10.98 -7.33
C LEU A 49 -9.66 9.97 -7.41
N TRP A 50 -10.34 9.69 -6.29
CA TRP A 50 -11.52 8.81 -6.32
C TRP A 50 -12.67 9.41 -7.13
N ARG A 51 -12.89 10.73 -7.07
CA ARG A 51 -14.00 11.41 -7.78
C ARG A 51 -13.95 11.16 -9.30
N ASP A 52 -12.75 11.05 -9.87
CA ASP A 52 -12.56 10.77 -11.30
C ASP A 52 -13.09 9.37 -11.70
N VAL A 53 -13.05 8.41 -10.78
CA VAL A 53 -13.45 7.02 -11.02
C VAL A 53 -14.88 6.74 -10.53
N ALA A 54 -15.34 7.44 -9.49
CA ALA A 54 -16.56 7.17 -8.75
C ALA A 54 -17.83 7.12 -9.63
N HIS A 55 -17.88 7.90 -10.71
CA HIS A 55 -19.03 7.97 -11.61
C HIS A 55 -19.13 6.77 -12.58
N SER A 56 -18.03 6.05 -12.80
CA SER A 56 -17.99 4.88 -13.68
C SER A 56 -18.81 3.72 -13.13
N ARG A 57 -19.18 2.76 -13.99
CA ARG A 57 -19.87 1.53 -13.55
C ARG A 57 -19.04 0.77 -12.50
N LEU A 58 -17.72 0.70 -12.71
CA LEU A 58 -16.81 0.05 -11.77
C LEU A 58 -16.77 0.81 -10.44
N GLY A 59 -16.57 2.13 -10.49
CA GLY A 59 -16.54 2.99 -9.30
C GLY A 59 -17.77 2.80 -8.41
N LYS A 60 -18.97 2.85 -9.01
CA LYS A 60 -20.23 2.59 -8.29
C LYS A 60 -20.33 1.20 -7.67
N SER A 61 -19.72 0.18 -8.27
CA SER A 61 -19.83 -1.21 -7.80
C SER A 61 -18.91 -1.55 -6.64
N ILE A 62 -17.82 -0.79 -6.44
CA ILE A 62 -16.81 -1.06 -5.40
C ILE A 62 -16.72 0.05 -4.35
N ALA A 63 -17.56 1.08 -4.47
CA ALA A 63 -17.57 2.23 -3.57
C ALA A 63 -17.73 1.78 -2.12
N GLN A 64 -16.93 2.38 -1.24
CA GLN A 64 -17.00 2.25 0.20
C GLN A 64 -17.68 3.50 0.79
N SER A 65 -17.93 3.50 2.11
CA SER A 65 -18.46 4.69 2.79
C SER A 65 -17.46 5.85 2.79
N ASP A 66 -16.16 5.54 2.78
CA ASP A 66 -15.06 6.50 2.73
C ASP A 66 -14.46 6.56 1.31
N PRO A 67 -14.32 7.76 0.70
CA PRO A 67 -13.67 7.93 -0.61
C PRO A 67 -12.24 7.39 -0.69
N VAL A 68 -11.45 7.55 0.39
CA VAL A 68 -10.06 7.08 0.39
C VAL A 68 -10.01 5.56 0.41
N ASP A 69 -10.82 4.92 1.26
CA ASP A 69 -10.94 3.47 1.24
C ASP A 69 -11.44 2.94 -0.12
N SER A 70 -12.35 3.68 -0.76
CA SER A 70 -12.79 3.36 -2.14
C SER A 70 -11.64 3.39 -3.14
N LEU A 71 -10.75 4.39 -3.05
CA LEU A 71 -9.54 4.45 -3.89
C LEU A 71 -8.60 3.27 -3.61
N ALA A 72 -8.38 2.94 -2.35
CA ALA A 72 -7.51 1.82 -1.97
C ALA A 72 -8.08 0.47 -2.47
N VAL A 73 -9.39 0.26 -2.34
CA VAL A 73 -10.10 -0.90 -2.90
C VAL A 73 -10.00 -0.92 -4.42
N TYR A 74 -10.10 0.23 -5.09
CA TYR A 74 -9.92 0.32 -6.54
C TYR A 74 -8.52 -0.11 -6.99
N VAL A 75 -7.47 0.36 -6.32
CA VAL A 75 -6.09 -0.05 -6.61
C VAL A 75 -5.92 -1.56 -6.40
N GLN A 76 -6.43 -2.10 -5.29
CA GLN A 76 -6.37 -3.54 -5.00
C GLN A 76 -7.15 -4.36 -6.04
N TYR A 77 -8.33 -3.89 -6.47
CA TYR A 77 -9.14 -4.50 -7.52
C TYR A 77 -8.40 -4.56 -8.85
N LEU A 78 -7.71 -3.47 -9.24
CA LEU A 78 -6.91 -3.44 -10.46
C LEU A 78 -5.74 -4.43 -10.40
N ALA A 79 -5.04 -4.51 -9.26
CA ALA A 79 -3.97 -5.48 -9.05
C ALA A 79 -4.48 -6.92 -9.20
N ALA A 80 -5.57 -7.27 -8.51
CA ALA A 80 -6.19 -8.59 -8.60
C ALA A 80 -6.63 -8.92 -10.05
N ARG A 81 -7.22 -7.95 -10.77
CA ARG A 81 -7.63 -8.14 -12.17
C ARG A 81 -6.46 -8.28 -13.15
N ALA A 82 -5.30 -7.75 -12.82
CA ALA A 82 -4.07 -7.96 -13.57
C ALA A 82 -3.41 -9.32 -13.26
N GLY A 83 -4.00 -10.13 -12.39
CA GLY A 83 -3.44 -11.41 -11.96
C GLY A 83 -2.32 -11.28 -10.93
N LEU A 84 -2.21 -10.13 -10.27
CA LEU A 84 -1.23 -9.90 -9.21
C LEU A 84 -1.78 -10.40 -7.87
N HIS A 85 -0.91 -10.95 -7.03
CA HIS A 85 -1.27 -11.30 -5.66
C HIS A 85 -1.48 -10.03 -4.83
N THR A 86 -2.41 -10.06 -3.87
CA THR A 86 -2.76 -8.88 -3.06
C THR A 86 -2.44 -9.03 -1.58
N GLU A 87 -1.74 -10.11 -1.20
CA GLU A 87 -1.41 -10.46 0.18
C GLU A 87 0.02 -10.99 0.26
N LEU A 88 0.74 -10.65 1.33
CA LEU A 88 2.15 -11.03 1.49
C LEU A 88 2.34 -12.54 1.69
N THR A 89 1.35 -13.22 2.29
CA THR A 89 1.34 -14.68 2.48
C THR A 89 1.46 -15.44 1.15
N SER A 90 0.99 -14.87 0.04
CA SER A 90 1.16 -15.43 -1.30
C SER A 90 2.64 -15.56 -1.73
N PHE A 91 3.55 -14.84 -1.06
CA PHE A 91 5.00 -14.86 -1.31
C PHE A 91 5.79 -15.55 -0.19
N GLY A 92 5.10 -16.23 0.73
CA GLY A 92 5.75 -16.92 1.86
C GLY A 92 6.25 -15.98 2.96
N VAL A 93 5.83 -14.71 2.96
CA VAL A 93 6.11 -13.79 4.06
C VAL A 93 5.24 -14.17 5.26
N THR A 94 5.85 -14.21 6.44
CA THR A 94 5.17 -14.52 7.70
C THR A 94 5.20 -13.35 8.67
N ALA A 95 4.41 -13.44 9.75
CA ALA A 95 4.43 -12.44 10.83
C ALA A 95 5.82 -12.27 11.47
N ASN A 96 6.67 -13.31 11.43
CA ASN A 96 8.04 -13.25 11.97
C ASN A 96 8.98 -12.39 11.11
N ASP A 97 8.67 -12.22 9.82
CA ASP A 97 9.49 -11.45 8.88
C ASP A 97 9.24 -9.94 8.97
N VAL A 98 8.05 -9.57 9.44
CA VAL A 98 7.55 -8.18 9.50
C VAL A 98 8.54 -7.23 10.18
N SER A 99 9.10 -7.62 11.34
CA SER A 99 10.01 -6.75 12.08
C SER A 99 11.28 -6.43 11.27
N LYS A 100 11.84 -7.44 10.58
CA LYS A 100 13.02 -7.25 9.74
C LYS A 100 12.70 -6.41 8.51
N LEU A 101 11.57 -6.70 7.84
CA LEU A 101 11.10 -5.94 6.68
C LEU A 101 10.87 -4.46 7.01
N ALA A 102 10.32 -4.16 8.20
CA ALA A 102 10.10 -2.79 8.67
C ALA A 102 11.43 -2.05 8.89
N VAL A 103 12.39 -2.67 9.56
CA VAL A 103 13.74 -2.11 9.74
C VAL A 103 14.40 -1.82 8.39
N ASP A 104 14.28 -2.74 7.42
CA ASP A 104 14.87 -2.54 6.09
C ASP A 104 14.15 -1.48 5.26
N ALA A 105 12.84 -1.27 5.49
CA ALA A 105 12.07 -0.20 4.87
C ALA A 105 12.52 1.19 5.35
N THR A 106 12.89 1.35 6.63
CA THR A 106 13.41 2.64 7.15
C THR A 106 14.71 3.08 6.48
N LYS A 107 15.49 2.14 5.92
CA LYS A 107 16.74 2.41 5.20
C LYS A 107 16.50 2.85 3.74
N GLN A 108 15.27 2.78 3.24
CA GLN A 108 14.96 3.13 1.87
C GLN A 108 14.76 4.64 1.70
N TRP A 109 15.70 5.28 1.00
CA TRP A 109 15.67 6.71 0.72
C TRP A 109 14.40 7.18 -0.03
N THR A 110 13.71 6.29 -0.73
CA THR A 110 12.43 6.58 -1.41
C THR A 110 11.33 6.99 -0.44
N GLY A 111 11.35 6.46 0.80
CA GLY A 111 10.39 6.81 1.85
C GLY A 111 10.49 8.26 2.31
N ASN A 112 11.65 8.90 2.16
CA ASN A 112 11.88 10.30 2.59
C ASN A 112 11.08 11.32 1.78
N PHE A 113 10.50 10.92 0.65
CA PHE A 113 9.67 11.78 -0.19
C PHE A 113 8.17 11.50 -0.02
N ASN A 114 7.79 10.58 0.87
CA ASN A 114 6.39 10.36 1.21
C ASN A 114 5.82 11.61 1.91
N PRO A 115 4.60 12.06 1.60
CA PRO A 115 4.04 13.28 2.20
C PRO A 115 3.91 13.20 3.72
N CYS A 116 3.76 11.99 4.26
CA CYS A 116 3.78 11.73 5.69
C CYS A 116 5.10 11.08 6.09
N THR A 117 5.79 11.61 7.10
CA THR A 117 6.98 10.95 7.66
C THR A 117 6.58 9.62 8.31
N LEU A 118 7.28 8.53 7.96
CA LEU A 118 7.09 7.22 8.56
C LEU A 118 8.25 6.89 9.51
N GLN A 119 7.92 6.23 10.61
CA GLN A 119 8.85 5.57 11.51
C GLN A 119 8.76 4.04 11.34
N GLU A 120 9.69 3.31 11.96
CA GLU A 120 9.72 1.83 11.89
C GLU A 120 8.37 1.21 12.27
N GLY A 121 7.72 1.73 13.32
CA GLY A 121 6.40 1.26 13.76
C GLY A 121 5.31 1.42 12.70
N ASP A 122 5.39 2.46 11.87
CA ASP A 122 4.45 2.69 10.77
C ASP A 122 4.67 1.66 9.64
N PHE A 123 5.93 1.44 9.25
CA PHE A 123 6.26 0.40 8.27
C PHE A 123 5.84 -0.98 8.75
N ARG A 124 6.05 -1.28 10.04
CA ARG A 124 5.62 -2.52 10.67
C ARG A 124 4.12 -2.72 10.55
N GLN A 125 3.34 -1.69 10.88
CA GLN A 125 1.88 -1.73 10.78
C GLN A 125 1.41 -1.94 9.34
N LEU A 126 2.04 -1.27 8.37
CA LEU A 126 1.74 -1.43 6.94
C LEU A 126 1.99 -2.85 6.43
N TYR A 127 3.07 -3.50 6.86
CA TYR A 127 3.30 -4.92 6.53
C TYR A 127 2.27 -5.84 7.21
N ILE A 128 1.86 -5.56 8.44
CA ILE A 128 0.83 -6.35 9.15
C ILE A 128 -0.50 -6.28 8.40
N GLU A 129 -0.92 -5.09 7.99
CA GLU A 129 -2.15 -4.89 7.21
C GLU A 129 -2.10 -5.62 5.87
N ALA A 130 -0.90 -5.78 5.29
CA ALA A 130 -0.68 -6.44 4.02
C ALA A 130 -0.47 -7.96 4.12
N LEU A 131 -0.32 -8.54 5.32
CA LEU A 131 -0.12 -9.99 5.48
C LEU A 131 -1.27 -10.82 4.91
N GLY A 132 -2.50 -10.29 4.90
CA GLY A 132 -3.71 -11.06 4.64
C GLY A 132 -4.17 -11.82 5.89
N ASN A 133 -5.40 -12.33 5.88
CA ASN A 133 -5.86 -13.20 6.97
C ASN A 133 -5.14 -14.56 6.83
N PRO A 134 -4.59 -15.13 7.93
CA PRO A 134 -4.00 -16.47 7.90
C PRO A 134 -5.02 -17.57 7.60
#